data_AF-A0A3B5MZU5-F1
#
_entry.id   AF-A0A3B5MZU5-F1
#
_cell.length_a   1.000
_cell.length_b   1.000
_cell.length_c   1.000
_cell.angle_alpha   90.00
_cell.angle_beta   90.00
_cell.angle_gamma   90.00
#
_symmetry.space_group_name_H-M   'P 1'
#
loop_
_entity.id
_entity.type
_entity.pdbx_description
1 polymer ?
#
loop_
_entity_poly.entity_id
_entity_poly.type
_entity_poly.pdbx_seq_one_letter_code
_entity_poly.pdbx_strand_id
1 'polypeptide(L)'
;MVKEAETRFPVSFVQVSPRQEPCFYSTVPPQPVPPLTQTLQGYLRALEPLLPPEELNHTRRMVQEFGRPGGLGQQLQEGLERRARLTKNWVSDLWVQWAYLESRQPLAVHSNPAISLPRRDYNDWRSQLLLTHNEQLEALEYMRGKPLCMELYPLLFSSSRIPGPKHDYVARYSNSRRSPTHITVVRNYQVGRAGAWLFLCANAAVCLPPVTFSCRVHSEVCPACDIASQRMFRGGRTEYIRSPTNQALKFILAFDDRTVALLREAVDAYSELTAQALRGHGIDRHLLGLKLQAIEEGLSIPKIFMDTAYGLATHWKLRTGQVPTNTDSVMCFGPLVPDGYAVCYNPQADHVHFAVTAFNCCEETNAETMARTLKETLCDLQELLQPTV
;
A
#
# COMPACT_ATOMS: atom_id res chain seq x y z
N MET A 1 -40.70 -26.76 -10.85
CA MET A 1 -40.97 -26.83 -9.39
C MET A 1 -39.96 -27.78 -8.76
N VAL A 2 -38.81 -27.27 -8.33
CA VAL A 2 -37.82 -28.04 -7.58
C VAL A 2 -38.02 -27.70 -6.11
N LYS A 3 -38.34 -28.69 -5.29
CA LYS A 3 -38.64 -28.56 -3.86
C LYS A 3 -37.38 -28.13 -3.11
N GLU A 4 -37.49 -27.05 -2.33
CA GLU A 4 -36.54 -26.70 -1.28
C GLU A 4 -36.59 -27.77 -0.18
N ALA A 5 -35.44 -28.37 0.12
CA ALA A 5 -35.26 -29.20 1.29
C ALA A 5 -34.74 -28.32 2.43
N GLU A 6 -35.61 -27.92 3.35
CA GLU A 6 -35.21 -27.30 4.62
C GLU A 6 -34.70 -28.39 5.57
N THR A 7 -33.37 -28.49 5.73
CA THR A 7 -32.76 -29.25 6.83
C THR A 7 -32.53 -28.30 8.00
N ARG A 8 -33.39 -28.38 9.03
CA ARG A 8 -33.21 -27.66 10.30
C ARG A 8 -32.32 -28.48 11.23
N PHE A 9 -31.24 -27.86 11.72
CA PHE A 9 -30.36 -28.41 12.76
C PHE A 9 -30.62 -27.69 14.09
N PRO A 10 -30.46 -28.35 15.25
CA PRO A 10 -30.70 -27.73 16.55
C PRO A 10 -29.57 -26.76 16.89
N VAL A 11 -29.92 -25.49 17.18
CA VAL A 11 -28.98 -24.41 17.53
C VAL A 11 -29.28 -23.97 18.95
N SER A 12 -28.29 -24.00 19.85
CA SER A 12 -28.34 -23.26 21.11
C SER A 12 -28.04 -21.79 20.83
N PHE A 13 -29.01 -20.92 21.10
CA PHE A 13 -28.88 -19.48 20.93
C PHE A 13 -28.12 -18.91 22.13
N VAL A 14 -26.88 -18.44 21.92
CA VAL A 14 -26.30 -17.45 22.84
C VAL A 14 -26.69 -16.08 22.31
N GLN A 15 -27.58 -15.42 23.04
CA GLN A 15 -28.08 -14.09 22.73
C GLN A 15 -26.97 -13.07 23.02
N VAL A 16 -26.33 -12.53 22.00
CA VAL A 16 -25.33 -11.46 22.17
C VAL A 16 -26.03 -10.10 22.09
N SER A 17 -25.86 -9.30 23.14
CA SER A 17 -26.43 -7.97 23.33
C SER A 17 -25.99 -6.98 22.23
N PRO A 18 -26.89 -6.19 21.64
CA PRO A 18 -26.55 -5.22 20.58
C PRO A 18 -26.06 -3.87 21.13
N ARG A 19 -25.42 -3.83 22.29
CA ARG A 19 -25.09 -2.57 22.96
C ARG A 19 -23.64 -2.51 23.42
N GLN A 20 -22.79 -2.09 22.49
CA GLN A 20 -21.65 -1.20 22.71
C GLN A 20 -20.98 -1.05 21.34
N GLU A 21 -21.12 0.09 20.67
CA GLU A 21 -20.08 0.53 19.74
C GLU A 21 -18.90 0.91 20.65
N PRO A 22 -17.84 0.08 20.78
CA PRO A 22 -16.67 0.49 21.51
C PRO A 22 -16.11 1.72 20.79
N CYS A 23 -15.51 2.61 21.54
CA CYS A 23 -14.98 3.90 21.09
C CYS A 23 -13.74 3.75 20.17
N PHE A 24 -13.78 2.84 19.18
CA PHE A 24 -12.74 2.50 18.20
C PHE A 24 -12.19 3.72 17.45
N TYR A 25 -12.95 4.81 17.41
CA TYR A 25 -12.67 6.02 16.63
C TYR A 25 -11.86 7.09 17.39
N SER A 26 -11.79 6.99 18.73
CA SER A 26 -11.31 8.10 19.60
C SER A 26 -9.83 8.04 19.97
N THR A 27 -9.17 6.88 19.81
CA THR A 27 -7.82 6.64 20.36
C THR A 27 -6.67 6.98 19.43
N VAL A 28 -6.93 7.18 18.13
CA VAL A 28 -5.91 7.54 17.13
C VAL A 28 -6.01 9.01 16.72
N PRO A 29 -4.87 9.71 16.54
CA PRO A 29 -4.85 11.11 16.11
C PRO A 29 -5.36 11.30 14.67
N PRO A 30 -5.78 12.52 14.28
CA PRO A 30 -6.04 12.83 12.87
C PRO A 30 -4.76 12.74 12.04
N GLN A 31 -4.90 12.47 10.73
CA GLN A 31 -3.77 12.50 9.80
C GLN A 31 -3.19 13.93 9.73
N PRO A 32 -1.89 14.14 10.00
CA PRO A 32 -1.28 15.45 9.89
C PRO A 32 -1.17 15.89 8.42
N VAL A 33 -1.13 17.19 8.18
CA VAL A 33 -0.67 17.78 6.93
C VAL A 33 0.81 18.13 7.16
N PRO A 34 1.77 17.53 6.41
CA PRO A 34 3.17 17.87 6.59
C PRO A 34 3.45 19.35 6.27
N PRO A 35 4.49 19.96 6.83
CA PRO A 35 4.94 21.28 6.39
C PRO A 35 5.31 21.27 4.90
N LEU A 36 4.91 22.32 4.17
CA LEU A 36 5.22 22.46 2.74
C LEU A 36 6.73 22.35 2.49
N THR A 37 7.54 23.10 3.23
CA THR A 37 9.00 23.12 3.08
C THR A 37 9.62 21.73 3.27
N GLN A 38 9.15 20.96 4.26
CA GLN A 38 9.62 19.58 4.48
C GLN A 38 9.35 18.71 3.25
N THR A 39 8.14 18.83 2.70
CA THR A 39 7.70 18.05 1.54
C THR A 39 8.48 18.38 0.29
N LEU A 40 8.68 19.67 0.02
CA LEU A 40 9.45 20.17 -1.11
C LEU A 40 10.94 19.77 -1.03
N GLN A 41 11.54 19.84 0.16
CA GLN A 41 12.91 19.36 0.36
C GLN A 41 13.01 17.83 0.24
N GLY A 42 12.04 17.10 0.78
CA GLY A 42 11.98 15.64 0.66
C GLY A 42 11.82 15.20 -0.79
N TYR A 43 11.02 15.92 -1.59
CA TYR A 43 10.86 15.69 -3.02
C TYR A 43 12.17 15.87 -3.78
N LEU A 44 12.90 16.97 -3.54
CA LEU A 44 14.22 17.17 -4.16
C LEU A 44 15.22 16.07 -3.76
N ARG A 45 15.27 15.68 -2.48
CA ARG A 45 16.15 14.58 -2.03
C ARG A 45 15.81 13.25 -2.69
N ALA A 46 14.53 12.99 -2.93
CA ALA A 46 14.10 11.75 -3.58
C ALA A 46 14.42 11.72 -5.09
N LEU A 47 14.66 12.88 -5.70
CA LEU A 47 15.09 13.00 -7.09
C LEU A 47 16.61 12.89 -7.28
N GLU A 48 17.41 13.21 -6.25
CA GLU A 48 18.87 13.17 -6.30
C GLU A 48 19.46 11.87 -6.84
N PRO A 49 19.00 10.66 -6.45
CA PRO A 49 19.55 9.42 -7.00
C PRO A 49 18.99 9.05 -8.38
N LEU A 50 18.01 9.79 -8.89
CA LEU A 50 17.28 9.48 -10.12
C LEU A 50 17.64 10.40 -11.30
N LEU A 51 18.16 11.60 -11.01
CA LEU A 51 18.38 12.64 -12.00
C LEU A 51 19.81 13.15 -12.03
N PRO A 52 20.33 13.51 -13.21
CA PRO A 52 21.58 14.24 -13.31
C PRO A 52 21.43 15.63 -12.66
N PRO A 53 22.55 16.24 -12.18
CA PRO A 53 22.51 17.53 -11.49
C PRO A 53 21.85 18.67 -12.28
N GLU A 54 21.97 18.67 -13.60
CA GLU A 54 21.40 19.71 -14.47
C GLU A 54 19.86 19.69 -14.49
N GLU A 55 19.26 18.50 -14.63
CA GLU A 55 17.80 18.33 -14.57
C GLU A 55 17.27 18.63 -13.15
N LEU A 56 17.98 18.17 -12.12
CA LEU A 56 17.61 18.48 -10.74
C LEU A 56 17.65 20.00 -10.45
N ASN A 57 18.59 20.74 -11.04
CA ASN A 57 18.67 22.19 -10.91
C ASN A 57 17.44 22.88 -11.52
N HIS A 58 16.91 22.37 -12.64
CA HIS A 58 15.67 22.87 -13.23
C HIS A 58 14.48 22.69 -12.28
N THR A 59 14.29 21.47 -11.76
CA THR A 59 13.23 21.17 -10.78
C THR A 59 13.38 22.00 -9.50
N ARG A 60 14.61 22.22 -9.01
CA ARG A 60 14.88 23.04 -7.83
C ARG A 60 14.35 24.47 -7.99
N ARG A 61 14.50 25.08 -9.17
CA ARG A 61 13.96 26.43 -9.45
C ARG A 61 12.43 26.44 -9.40
N MET A 62 11.78 25.42 -9.96
CA MET A 62 10.31 25.32 -9.90
C MET A 62 9.79 25.07 -8.49
N VAL A 63 10.48 24.24 -7.71
CA VAL A 63 10.17 24.00 -6.29
C VAL A 63 10.33 25.29 -5.47
N GLN A 64 11.38 26.07 -5.71
CA GLN A 64 11.60 27.36 -5.05
C GLN A 64 10.49 28.36 -5.40
N GLU A 65 10.12 28.48 -6.67
CA GLU A 65 9.03 29.36 -7.11
C GLU A 65 7.67 28.95 -6.53
N PHE A 66 7.39 27.64 -6.50
CA PHE A 66 6.14 27.11 -5.93
C PHE A 66 6.06 27.36 -4.41
N GLY A 67 7.15 27.15 -3.68
CA GLY A 67 7.23 27.27 -2.23
C GLY A 67 7.63 28.65 -1.69
N ARG A 68 7.78 29.67 -2.55
CA ARG A 68 8.16 31.03 -2.11
C ARG A 68 7.08 31.63 -1.18
N PRO A 69 7.43 32.56 -0.28
CA PRO A 69 6.45 33.28 0.53
C PRO A 69 5.38 33.95 -0.34
N GLY A 70 4.10 33.72 -0.03
CA GLY A 70 2.97 34.19 -0.84
C GLY A 70 2.81 33.47 -2.19
N GLY A 71 3.58 32.41 -2.44
CA GLY A 71 3.49 31.59 -3.64
C GLY A 71 2.30 30.64 -3.63
N LEU A 72 2.03 30.03 -4.79
CA LEU A 72 0.90 29.11 -4.98
C LEU A 72 0.95 27.90 -4.03
N GLY A 73 2.15 27.38 -3.72
CA GLY A 73 2.29 26.27 -2.78
C GLY A 73 1.80 26.62 -1.38
N GLN A 74 2.02 27.85 -0.91
CA GLN A 74 1.51 28.31 0.39
C GLN A 74 -0.02 28.41 0.39
N GLN A 75 -0.62 28.95 -0.67
CA GLN A 75 -2.08 29.01 -0.79
C GLN A 75 -2.70 27.61 -0.74
N LEU A 76 -2.14 26.65 -1.49
CA LEU A 76 -2.63 25.27 -1.52
C LEU A 76 -2.41 24.55 -0.19
N GLN A 77 -1.28 24.79 0.49
CA GLN A 77 -1.01 24.29 1.84
C GLN A 77 -2.10 24.75 2.82
N GLU A 78 -2.44 26.04 2.82
CA GLU A 78 -3.49 26.58 3.68
C GLU A 78 -4.86 25.95 3.37
N GLY A 79 -5.13 25.63 2.10
CA GLY A 79 -6.30 24.86 1.67
C GLY A 79 -6.36 23.47 2.29
N LEU A 80 -5.26 22.72 2.24
CA LEU A 80 -5.16 21.39 2.86
C LEU A 80 -5.28 21.46 4.38
N GLU A 81 -4.68 22.46 5.03
CA GLU A 81 -4.80 22.66 6.48
C GLU A 81 -6.22 23.03 6.89
N ARG A 82 -6.92 23.87 6.09
CA ARG A 82 -8.36 24.11 6.26
C ARG A 82 -9.14 22.79 6.14
N ARG A 83 -8.85 21.98 5.12
CA ARG A 83 -9.49 20.68 4.91
C ARG A 83 -9.28 19.75 6.12
N ALA A 84 -8.06 19.66 6.64
CA ALA A 84 -7.73 18.86 7.82
C ALA A 84 -8.47 19.28 9.09
N ARG A 85 -8.84 20.56 9.23
CA ARG A 85 -9.69 21.02 10.33
C ARG A 85 -11.16 20.67 10.15
N LEU A 86 -11.62 20.54 8.90
CA LEU A 86 -13.03 20.37 8.55
C LEU A 86 -13.44 18.91 8.29
N THR A 87 -12.49 18.01 8.05
CA THR A 87 -12.76 16.59 7.77
C THR A 87 -12.11 15.66 8.80
N LYS A 88 -12.59 14.41 8.88
CA LYS A 88 -12.00 13.40 9.77
C LYS A 88 -10.58 13.00 9.39
N ASN A 89 -10.31 13.00 8.08
CA ASN A 89 -9.02 12.76 7.47
C ASN A 89 -9.00 13.57 6.15
N TRP A 90 -7.98 14.39 5.95
CA TRP A 90 -7.95 15.31 4.80
C TRP A 90 -7.68 14.61 3.47
N VAL A 91 -7.03 13.43 3.48
CA VAL A 91 -6.55 12.75 2.27
C VAL A 91 -7.30 11.48 1.91
N SER A 92 -7.92 10.77 2.86
CA SER A 92 -8.45 9.43 2.61
C SER A 92 -9.48 9.36 1.49
N ASP A 93 -10.46 10.26 1.46
CA ASP A 93 -11.50 10.24 0.41
C ASP A 93 -10.93 10.66 -0.95
N LEU A 94 -10.04 11.66 -0.97
CA LEU A 94 -9.32 12.08 -2.18
C LEU A 94 -8.49 10.93 -2.77
N TRP A 95 -7.74 10.24 -1.92
CA TRP A 95 -6.93 9.09 -2.30
C TRP A 95 -7.80 7.95 -2.82
N VAL A 96 -8.89 7.61 -2.14
CA VAL A 96 -9.77 6.52 -2.57
C VAL A 96 -10.40 6.82 -3.92
N GLN A 97 -10.89 8.05 -4.09
CA GLN A 97 -11.47 8.51 -5.33
C GLN A 97 -10.45 8.43 -6.47
N TRP A 98 -9.31 9.10 -6.32
CA TRP A 98 -8.27 9.20 -7.34
C TRP A 98 -7.64 7.85 -7.69
N ALA A 99 -7.23 7.08 -6.68
CA ALA A 99 -6.46 5.85 -6.90
C ALA A 99 -7.32 4.65 -7.32
N TYR A 100 -8.60 4.61 -6.95
CA TYR A 100 -9.45 3.44 -7.17
C TYR A 100 -10.68 3.76 -8.00
N LEU A 101 -11.52 4.70 -7.55
CA LEU A 101 -12.87 4.88 -8.11
C LEU A 101 -12.87 5.58 -9.47
N GLU A 102 -11.87 6.41 -9.75
CA GLU A 102 -11.69 7.06 -11.05
C GLU A 102 -10.88 6.20 -12.03
N SER A 103 -10.09 5.25 -11.54
CA SER A 103 -9.36 4.33 -12.42
C SER A 103 -10.34 3.49 -13.24
N ARG A 104 -10.11 3.46 -14.55
CA ARG A 104 -10.90 2.69 -15.53
C ARG A 104 -10.21 1.41 -15.98
N GLN A 105 -9.03 1.10 -15.43
CA GLN A 105 -8.39 -0.18 -15.68
C GLN A 105 -9.22 -1.32 -15.07
N PRO A 106 -9.21 -2.53 -15.65
CA PRO A 106 -9.88 -3.69 -15.07
C PRO A 106 -9.40 -3.93 -13.63
N LEU A 107 -10.31 -4.30 -12.73
CA LEU A 107 -9.93 -4.53 -11.32
C LEU A 107 -8.98 -5.72 -11.17
N ALA A 108 -9.20 -6.79 -11.94
CA ALA A 108 -8.34 -7.96 -11.93
C ALA A 108 -6.92 -7.55 -12.34
N VAL A 109 -5.92 -8.03 -11.59
CA VAL A 109 -4.49 -7.71 -11.77
C VAL A 109 -4.11 -6.27 -11.40
N HIS A 110 -4.82 -5.25 -11.92
CA HIS A 110 -4.42 -3.85 -11.76
C HIS A 110 -4.81 -3.22 -10.41
N SER A 111 -5.83 -3.77 -9.73
CA SER A 111 -6.33 -3.18 -8.48
C SER A 111 -6.54 -4.20 -7.36
N ASN A 112 -7.21 -5.31 -7.66
CA ASN A 112 -7.52 -6.35 -6.68
C ASN A 112 -6.30 -7.23 -6.44
N PRO A 113 -5.69 -7.20 -5.24
CA PRO A 113 -4.67 -8.17 -4.88
C PRO A 113 -5.28 -9.56 -4.73
N ALA A 114 -4.48 -10.60 -4.93
CA ALA A 114 -4.84 -11.98 -4.61
C ALA A 114 -3.94 -12.49 -3.48
N ILE A 115 -4.42 -13.48 -2.73
CA ILE A 115 -3.62 -14.15 -1.68
C ILE A 115 -3.57 -15.64 -2.04
N SER A 116 -2.36 -16.19 -2.11
CA SER A 116 -2.12 -17.62 -2.19
C SER A 116 -1.99 -18.17 -0.77
N LEU A 117 -2.84 -19.11 -0.40
CA LEU A 117 -2.84 -19.80 0.89
C LEU A 117 -2.16 -21.18 0.75
N PRO A 118 -1.75 -21.80 1.87
CA PRO A 118 -1.29 -23.18 1.86
C PRO A 118 -2.29 -24.09 1.16
N ARG A 119 -1.79 -24.97 0.30
CA ARG A 119 -2.62 -26.02 -0.30
C ARG A 119 -3.20 -26.87 0.83
N ARG A 120 -4.52 -27.03 0.82
CA ARG A 120 -5.24 -27.93 1.72
C ARG A 120 -5.89 -29.04 0.93
N ASP A 121 -5.90 -30.23 1.50
CA ASP A 121 -6.66 -31.35 0.98
C ASP A 121 -8.06 -31.32 1.57
N TYR A 122 -9.05 -31.22 0.69
CA TYR A 122 -10.46 -31.16 1.07
C TYR A 122 -11.15 -32.44 0.61
N ASN A 123 -11.90 -33.06 1.52
CA ASN A 123 -12.66 -34.28 1.21
C ASN A 123 -13.95 -33.97 0.44
N ASP A 124 -14.50 -32.76 0.60
CA ASP A 124 -15.66 -32.30 -0.15
C ASP A 124 -15.74 -30.75 -0.23
N TRP A 125 -16.62 -30.23 -1.10
CA TRP A 125 -16.79 -28.78 -1.30
C TRP A 125 -17.32 -28.03 -0.07
N ARG A 126 -18.02 -28.69 0.86
CA ARG A 126 -18.50 -28.07 2.11
C ARG A 126 -17.35 -27.88 3.08
N SER A 127 -16.36 -28.79 3.09
CA SER A 127 -15.13 -28.59 3.87
C SER A 127 -14.31 -27.38 3.40
N GLN A 128 -14.46 -26.94 2.14
CA GLN A 128 -13.87 -25.70 1.63
C GLN A 128 -14.57 -24.45 2.18
N LEU A 129 -15.85 -24.55 2.57
CA LEU A 129 -16.61 -23.43 3.15
C LEU A 129 -16.31 -23.23 4.65
N LEU A 130 -15.75 -24.24 5.31
CA LEU A 130 -15.39 -24.24 6.74
C LEU A 130 -14.03 -23.59 7.04
N LEU A 131 -13.47 -22.80 6.14
CA LEU A 131 -12.22 -22.05 6.31
C LEU A 131 -12.29 -20.97 7.42
N THR A 132 -13.18 -21.13 8.39
CA THR A 132 -13.85 -20.01 9.01
C THR A 132 -14.02 -20.14 10.55
N HIS A 133 -13.15 -19.52 11.38
CA HIS A 133 -13.22 -19.53 12.87
C HIS A 133 -13.30 -18.18 13.62
N ASN A 134 -14.43 -17.90 14.30
CA ASN A 134 -14.89 -16.61 14.86
C ASN A 134 -14.01 -16.02 15.97
N GLU A 135 -12.84 -15.48 15.62
CA GLU A 135 -12.17 -14.52 16.50
C GLU A 135 -12.81 -13.14 16.32
N GLN A 136 -13.34 -12.62 17.42
CA GLN A 136 -13.91 -11.29 17.51
C GLN A 136 -12.94 -10.27 16.90
N LEU A 137 -13.40 -9.51 15.89
CA LEU A 137 -12.73 -8.32 15.33
C LEU A 137 -12.61 -7.16 16.34
N GLU A 138 -12.66 -7.46 17.63
CA GLU A 138 -12.76 -6.52 18.74
C GLU A 138 -11.40 -6.21 19.37
N ALA A 139 -10.35 -6.97 19.06
CA ALA A 139 -9.02 -6.71 19.56
C ALA A 139 -8.41 -5.49 18.86
N LEU A 140 -8.10 -4.45 19.63
CA LEU A 140 -7.38 -3.28 19.14
C LEU A 140 -5.99 -3.70 18.69
N GLU A 141 -5.61 -3.34 17.46
CA GLU A 141 -4.26 -3.62 16.96
C GLU A 141 -3.27 -2.52 17.34
N TYR A 142 -2.01 -2.90 17.51
CA TYR A 142 -0.92 -1.99 17.85
C TYR A 142 0.26 -2.15 16.91
N MET A 143 0.95 -1.04 16.65
CA MET A 143 2.24 -1.01 15.96
C MET A 143 3.19 -0.14 16.77
N ARG A 144 4.34 -0.70 17.18
CA ARG A 144 5.33 0.01 18.01
C ARG A 144 4.71 0.67 19.26
N GLY A 145 3.81 -0.06 19.93
CA GLY A 145 3.11 0.41 21.13
C GLY A 145 2.01 1.45 20.90
N LYS A 146 1.71 1.84 19.65
CA LYS A 146 0.64 2.79 19.31
C LYS A 146 -0.60 2.07 18.75
N PRO A 147 -1.82 2.50 19.11
CA PRO A 147 -3.04 1.90 18.59
C PRO A 147 -3.19 2.18 17.08
N LEU A 148 -3.84 1.25 16.38
CA LEU A 148 -4.18 1.38 14.97
C LEU A 148 -5.67 1.63 14.78
N CYS A 149 -5.98 2.43 13.76
CA CYS A 149 -7.31 2.69 13.25
C CYS A 149 -7.91 1.38 12.73
N MET A 150 -9.09 1.04 13.25
CA MET A 150 -9.83 -0.17 12.88
C MET A 150 -10.96 0.10 11.86
N GLU A 151 -11.08 1.34 11.35
CA GLU A 151 -12.18 1.75 10.45
C GLU A 151 -12.25 0.96 9.12
N LEU A 152 -11.18 0.28 8.73
CA LEU A 152 -11.16 -0.55 7.52
C LEU A 152 -11.83 -1.92 7.71
N TYR A 153 -11.84 -2.47 8.92
CA TYR A 153 -12.37 -3.82 9.16
C TYR A 153 -13.87 -3.93 8.85
N PRO A 154 -14.73 -2.99 9.29
CA PRO A 154 -16.15 -3.01 8.93
C PRO A 154 -16.41 -2.84 7.43
N LEU A 155 -15.43 -2.41 6.63
CA LEU A 155 -15.56 -2.25 5.18
C LEU A 155 -15.27 -3.54 4.41
N LEU A 156 -14.69 -4.56 5.05
CA LEU A 156 -14.35 -5.83 4.41
C LEU A 156 -15.59 -6.66 4.03
N PHE A 157 -16.65 -6.56 4.82
CA PHE A 157 -17.85 -7.37 4.68
C PHE A 157 -19.07 -6.53 4.31
N SER A 158 -20.02 -7.17 3.62
CA SER A 158 -21.27 -6.52 3.20
C SER A 158 -21.05 -5.21 2.42
N SER A 159 -19.96 -5.15 1.66
CA SER A 159 -19.61 -4.04 0.78
C SER A 159 -19.40 -4.54 -0.64
N SER A 160 -19.60 -3.67 -1.62
CA SER A 160 -19.33 -3.99 -3.02
C SER A 160 -19.03 -2.72 -3.81
N ARG A 161 -18.05 -2.79 -4.70
CA ARG A 161 -17.77 -1.73 -5.68
C ARG A 161 -18.77 -1.85 -6.82
N ILE A 162 -19.47 -0.76 -7.11
CA ILE A 162 -20.48 -0.67 -8.15
C ILE A 162 -19.93 0.17 -9.31
N PRO A 163 -19.94 -0.34 -10.55
CA PRO A 163 -19.45 0.40 -11.69
C PRO A 163 -20.34 1.61 -11.99
N GLY A 164 -19.71 2.75 -12.27
CA GLY A 164 -20.40 3.93 -12.79
C GLY A 164 -19.84 4.37 -14.15
N PRO A 165 -20.56 5.29 -14.86
CA PRO A 165 -20.18 5.70 -16.21
C PRO A 165 -18.90 6.55 -16.25
N LYS A 166 -18.60 7.29 -15.17
CA LYS A 166 -17.39 8.13 -15.05
C LYS A 166 -16.47 7.65 -13.94
N HIS A 167 -17.04 7.42 -12.77
CA HIS A 167 -16.36 6.88 -11.60
C HIS A 167 -17.24 5.79 -10.99
N ASP A 168 -16.59 4.85 -10.33
CA ASP A 168 -17.28 3.82 -9.55
C ASP A 168 -17.61 4.35 -8.15
N TYR A 169 -18.37 3.58 -7.37
CA TYR A 169 -18.64 3.88 -5.97
C TYR A 169 -18.68 2.61 -5.13
N VAL A 170 -18.59 2.75 -3.80
CA VAL A 170 -18.67 1.61 -2.87
C VAL A 170 -20.00 1.63 -2.15
N ALA A 171 -20.82 0.60 -2.37
CA ALA A 171 -22.04 0.36 -1.62
C ALA A 171 -21.73 -0.40 -0.33
N ARG A 172 -22.42 -0.06 0.77
CA ARG A 172 -22.31 -0.72 2.08
C ARG A 172 -23.70 -1.10 2.59
N TYR A 173 -23.83 -2.34 3.04
CA TYR A 173 -25.12 -2.90 3.47
C TYR A 173 -25.14 -3.31 4.95
N SER A 174 -24.00 -3.24 5.65
CA SER A 174 -23.82 -3.63 7.05
C SER A 174 -24.62 -2.78 8.05
N ASN A 175 -24.92 -1.52 7.73
CA ASN A 175 -25.63 -0.57 8.61
C ASN A 175 -27.12 -0.41 8.28
N SER A 176 -27.71 -1.35 7.54
CA SER A 176 -29.14 -1.29 7.18
C SER A 176 -30.01 -2.00 8.22
N ARG A 177 -31.30 -1.64 8.34
CA ARG A 177 -32.27 -2.37 9.20
C ARG A 177 -32.38 -3.87 8.87
N ARG A 178 -31.83 -4.30 7.73
CA ARG A 178 -31.79 -5.68 7.25
C ARG A 178 -30.38 -6.01 6.75
N SER A 179 -29.39 -5.99 7.64
CA SER A 179 -28.02 -6.36 7.30
C SER A 179 -27.96 -7.77 6.67
N PRO A 180 -27.16 -7.98 5.61
CA PRO A 180 -27.05 -9.29 4.98
C PRO A 180 -26.53 -10.35 5.95
N THR A 181 -27.22 -11.48 6.03
CA THR A 181 -26.83 -12.67 6.82
C THR A 181 -26.46 -13.87 5.93
N HIS A 182 -26.17 -13.60 4.66
CA HIS A 182 -25.89 -14.62 3.65
C HIS A 182 -24.61 -14.29 2.88
N ILE A 183 -24.02 -15.33 2.29
CA ILE A 183 -22.95 -15.21 1.31
C ILE A 183 -23.45 -15.60 -0.08
N THR A 184 -22.71 -15.13 -1.07
CA THR A 184 -22.85 -15.56 -2.46
C THR A 184 -21.82 -16.65 -2.73
N VAL A 185 -22.28 -17.81 -3.20
CA VAL A 185 -21.41 -18.92 -3.62
C VAL A 185 -21.44 -18.99 -5.14
N VAL A 186 -20.27 -19.00 -5.76
CA VAL A 186 -20.11 -19.18 -7.21
C VAL A 186 -19.51 -20.55 -7.49
N ARG A 187 -20.20 -21.38 -8.27
CA ARG A 187 -19.72 -22.69 -8.70
C ARG A 187 -20.13 -22.93 -10.15
N ASN A 188 -19.18 -23.32 -10.99
CA ASN A 188 -19.43 -23.56 -12.43
C ASN A 188 -20.17 -22.39 -13.09
N TYR A 189 -19.76 -21.16 -12.78
CA TYR A 189 -20.38 -19.91 -13.23
C TYR A 189 -21.85 -19.69 -12.80
N GLN A 190 -22.38 -20.53 -11.92
CA GLN A 190 -23.70 -20.35 -11.31
C GLN A 190 -23.58 -19.69 -9.95
N VAL A 191 -24.52 -18.79 -9.65
CA VAL A 191 -24.55 -17.98 -8.43
C VAL A 191 -25.67 -18.47 -7.51
N GLY A 192 -25.33 -18.92 -6.31
CA GLY A 192 -26.27 -19.35 -5.27
C GLY A 192 -26.09 -18.56 -3.97
N ARG A 193 -27.09 -18.65 -3.07
CA ARG A 193 -27.01 -18.08 -1.71
C ARG A 193 -26.83 -19.20 -0.68
N ALA A 194 -25.96 -18.97 0.30
CA ALA A 194 -25.79 -19.87 1.44
C ALA A 194 -25.79 -19.05 2.75
N GLY A 195 -26.21 -19.68 3.86
CA GLY A 195 -25.98 -19.12 5.20
C GLY A 195 -24.47 -19.06 5.49
N ALA A 196 -24.01 -17.97 6.10
CA ALA A 196 -22.59 -17.58 6.09
C ALA A 196 -21.89 -17.61 7.46
N TRP A 197 -20.60 -17.97 7.44
CA TRP A 197 -19.58 -17.82 8.49
C TRP A 197 -18.25 -17.38 7.79
N LEU A 198 -17.45 -16.42 8.33
CA LEU A 198 -16.42 -15.66 7.54
C LEU A 198 -15.18 -15.09 8.31
N PHE A 199 -13.94 -15.12 7.73
CA PHE A 199 -12.62 -14.96 8.43
C PHE A 199 -11.45 -14.30 7.69
N LEU A 200 -10.48 -13.73 8.45
CA LEU A 200 -9.18 -13.15 8.04
C LEU A 200 -8.10 -13.20 9.17
N CYS A 201 -6.78 -13.15 8.82
CA CYS A 201 -5.59 -13.18 9.73
C CYS A 201 -4.54 -12.08 9.42
N ALA A 202 -3.69 -11.72 10.41
CA ALA A 202 -2.74 -10.58 10.43
C ALA A 202 -1.25 -10.92 10.77
N ASN A 203 -0.42 -9.89 11.05
CA ASN A 203 0.91 -9.56 10.48
C ASN A 203 2.15 -9.45 11.44
N ALA A 204 3.41 -9.57 10.92
CA ALA A 204 4.69 -9.02 11.48
C ALA A 204 5.87 -8.77 10.48
N ALA A 205 6.56 -7.61 10.56
CA ALA A 205 7.42 -7.01 9.50
C ALA A 205 8.95 -7.38 9.43
N VAL A 206 9.61 -7.16 8.27
CA VAL A 206 11.08 -7.21 7.99
C VAL A 206 11.38 -6.16 6.90
N CYS A 207 12.41 -5.34 7.09
CA CYS A 207 12.76 -4.23 6.19
C CYS A 207 14.15 -4.44 5.56
N LEU A 208 14.21 -4.50 4.23
CA LEU A 208 15.44 -4.39 3.45
C LEU A 208 15.14 -3.49 2.23
N PRO A 209 16.04 -2.60 1.75
CA PRO A 209 15.72 -1.67 0.66
C PRO A 209 15.50 -2.42 -0.66
N PRO A 210 14.28 -2.49 -1.22
CA PRO A 210 13.99 -3.35 -2.36
C PRO A 210 14.60 -2.89 -3.69
N VAL A 211 15.11 -1.65 -3.74
CA VAL A 211 15.73 -1.05 -4.94
C VAL A 211 17.05 -1.74 -5.33
N THR A 212 17.74 -2.37 -4.38
CA THR A 212 19.02 -3.07 -4.63
C THR A 212 18.87 -4.16 -5.70
N PHE A 213 17.76 -4.88 -5.70
CA PHE A 213 17.51 -5.98 -6.64
C PHE A 213 17.23 -5.48 -8.05
N SER A 214 16.43 -4.42 -8.18
CA SER A 214 16.10 -3.84 -9.50
C SER A 214 17.33 -3.29 -10.20
N CYS A 215 18.27 -2.69 -9.47
CA CYS A 215 19.48 -2.17 -10.09
C CYS A 215 20.40 -3.29 -10.61
N ARG A 216 20.43 -4.47 -9.99
CA ARG A 216 21.21 -5.60 -10.52
C ARG A 216 20.62 -6.20 -11.79
N VAL A 217 19.29 -6.13 -11.97
CA VAL A 217 18.63 -6.57 -13.21
C VAL A 217 18.88 -5.58 -14.35
N HIS A 218 18.76 -4.28 -14.08
CA HIS A 218 18.71 -3.24 -15.12
C HIS A 218 19.98 -2.38 -15.22
N SER A 219 20.95 -2.56 -14.33
CA SER A 219 22.14 -1.70 -14.19
C SER A 219 21.83 -0.21 -13.96
N GLU A 220 20.60 0.10 -13.51
CA GLU A 220 20.12 1.46 -13.29
C GLU A 220 19.22 1.53 -12.05
N VAL A 221 19.30 2.66 -11.34
CA VAL A 221 18.36 2.96 -10.25
C VAL A 221 17.08 3.53 -10.85
N CYS A 222 15.94 2.96 -10.46
CA CYS A 222 14.64 3.36 -10.95
C CYS A 222 13.78 4.00 -9.86
N PRO A 223 12.74 4.77 -10.22
CA PRO A 223 11.72 5.20 -9.26
C PRO A 223 11.05 3.98 -8.63
N ALA A 224 11.23 3.82 -7.32
CA ALA A 224 10.69 2.71 -6.55
C ALA A 224 9.93 3.19 -5.31
N CYS A 225 8.85 2.50 -4.96
CA CYS A 225 8.07 2.78 -3.77
C CYS A 225 7.76 1.52 -2.95
N ASP A 226 7.89 1.67 -1.63
CA ASP A 226 7.34 0.77 -0.63
C ASP A 226 6.05 1.35 -0.04
N ILE A 227 5.14 0.48 0.39
CA ILE A 227 3.86 0.88 0.99
C ILE A 227 3.99 0.96 2.52
N ALA A 228 3.79 2.14 3.09
CA ALA A 228 3.68 2.34 4.53
C ALA A 228 2.22 2.43 4.96
N SER A 229 1.83 1.72 6.02
CA SER A 229 0.50 1.89 6.63
C SER A 229 0.39 3.24 7.32
N GLN A 230 -0.74 3.93 7.13
CA GLN A 230 -1.09 5.15 7.86
C GLN A 230 -2.13 4.88 8.96
N ARG A 231 -2.37 3.62 9.34
CA ARG A 231 -3.40 3.27 10.32
C ARG A 231 -3.12 3.82 11.72
N MET A 232 -1.94 4.35 12.04
CA MET A 232 -1.75 5.12 13.28
C MET A 232 -2.54 6.45 13.30
N PHE A 233 -3.17 6.83 12.19
CA PHE A 233 -4.04 7.98 12.07
C PHE A 233 -5.49 7.56 11.76
N ARG A 234 -6.46 8.36 12.24
CA ARG A 234 -7.88 8.16 11.97
C ARG A 234 -8.15 8.13 10.47
N GLY A 235 -8.89 7.13 10.01
CA GLY A 235 -9.17 6.90 8.57
C GLY A 235 -7.93 6.63 7.72
N GLY A 236 -6.74 6.46 8.31
CA GLY A 236 -5.48 6.34 7.59
C GLY A 236 -5.42 5.11 6.70
N ARG A 237 -4.92 5.29 5.49
CA ARG A 237 -4.74 4.24 4.47
C ARG A 237 -3.26 3.90 4.30
N THR A 238 -2.62 4.50 3.30
CA THR A 238 -1.23 4.22 2.95
C THR A 238 -0.51 5.50 2.55
N GLU A 239 0.81 5.47 2.70
CA GLU A 239 1.77 6.43 2.17
C GLU A 239 2.87 5.65 1.42
N TYR A 240 3.63 6.32 0.57
CA TYR A 240 4.80 5.73 -0.08
C TYR A 240 6.10 6.12 0.62
N ILE A 241 6.99 5.14 0.74
CA ILE A 241 8.40 5.33 1.07
C ILE A 241 9.17 5.21 -0.23
N ARG A 242 9.93 6.24 -0.60
CA ARG A 242 10.76 6.23 -1.80
C ARG A 242 12.09 5.58 -1.49
N SER A 243 12.19 4.30 -1.80
CA SER A 243 13.34 3.43 -1.48
C SER A 243 14.66 3.82 -2.18
N PRO A 244 14.66 4.44 -3.38
CA PRO A 244 15.88 4.98 -3.98
C PRO A 244 16.38 6.17 -3.17
N THR A 245 17.52 6.00 -2.51
CA THR A 245 18.24 7.05 -1.78
C THR A 245 19.66 7.16 -2.30
N ASN A 246 20.34 8.28 -2.07
CA ASN A 246 21.76 8.40 -2.40
C ASN A 246 22.59 7.35 -1.65
N GLN A 247 22.22 6.99 -0.43
CA GLN A 247 22.88 5.94 0.36
C GLN A 247 22.69 4.57 -0.30
N ALA A 248 21.46 4.25 -0.73
CA ALA A 248 21.19 3.02 -1.48
C ALA A 248 21.97 3.00 -2.81
N LEU A 249 21.99 4.10 -3.55
CA LEU A 249 22.77 4.21 -4.80
C LEU A 249 24.27 4.00 -4.55
N LYS A 250 24.85 4.66 -3.54
CA LYS A 250 26.25 4.47 -3.15
C LYS A 250 26.55 3.01 -2.80
N PHE A 251 25.69 2.37 -2.02
CA PHE A 251 25.83 0.97 -1.67
C PHE A 251 25.76 0.06 -2.89
N ILE A 252 24.80 0.29 -3.78
CA ILE A 252 24.63 -0.50 -5.01
C ILE A 252 25.85 -0.38 -5.93
N LEU A 253 26.38 0.84 -6.12
CA LEU A 253 27.56 1.07 -6.96
C LEU A 253 28.83 0.45 -6.38
N ALA A 254 28.90 0.26 -5.07
CA ALA A 254 30.03 -0.36 -4.36
C ALA A 254 29.71 -1.77 -3.86
N PHE A 255 28.70 -2.44 -4.42
CA PHE A 255 28.20 -3.71 -3.90
C PHE A 255 29.28 -4.80 -3.94
N ASP A 256 30.06 -4.85 -5.02
CA ASP A 256 31.15 -5.82 -5.21
C ASP A 256 32.33 -5.59 -4.26
N ASP A 257 32.48 -4.38 -3.72
CA ASP A 257 33.50 -4.04 -2.73
C ASP A 257 33.14 -4.57 -1.32
N ARG A 258 32.02 -5.31 -1.18
CA ARG A 258 31.59 -6.02 0.04
C ARG A 258 31.67 -5.15 1.30
N THR A 259 31.24 -3.89 1.20
CA THR A 259 31.36 -2.94 2.32
C THR A 259 30.09 -2.93 3.18
N VAL A 260 30.13 -3.62 4.33
CA VAL A 260 29.04 -3.66 5.32
C VAL A 260 28.63 -2.26 5.81
N ALA A 261 29.56 -1.31 5.87
CA ALA A 261 29.27 0.06 6.31
C ALA A 261 28.27 0.77 5.37
N LEU A 262 28.44 0.64 4.05
CA LEU A 262 27.54 1.25 3.07
C LEU A 262 26.15 0.62 3.09
N LEU A 263 26.08 -0.71 3.31
CA LEU A 263 24.81 -1.40 3.53
C LEU A 263 24.07 -0.83 4.76
N ARG A 264 24.78 -0.65 5.87
CA ARG A 264 24.20 -0.06 7.09
C ARG A 264 23.71 1.36 6.86
N GLU A 265 24.49 2.22 6.19
CA GLU A 265 24.06 3.58 5.84
C GLU A 265 22.79 3.59 4.97
N ALA A 266 22.68 2.68 4.00
CA ALA A 266 21.50 2.54 3.16
C ALA A 266 20.27 2.09 3.96
N VAL A 267 20.44 1.11 4.87
CA VAL A 267 19.38 0.62 5.75
C VAL A 267 18.94 1.70 6.75
N ASP A 268 19.85 2.47 7.32
CA ASP A 268 19.55 3.55 8.25
C ASP A 268 18.77 4.68 7.56
N ALA A 269 19.20 5.08 6.36
CA ALA A 269 18.48 6.07 5.55
C ALA A 269 17.05 5.61 5.22
N TYR A 270 16.88 4.35 4.80
CA TYR A 270 15.57 3.76 4.54
C TYR A 270 14.70 3.67 5.81
N SER A 271 15.30 3.32 6.94
CA SER A 271 14.63 3.21 8.23
C SER A 271 14.11 4.56 8.72
N GLU A 272 14.87 5.64 8.51
CA GLU A 272 14.42 7.00 8.82
C GLU A 272 13.26 7.43 7.91
N LEU A 273 13.32 7.15 6.60
CA LEU A 273 12.20 7.41 5.69
C LEU A 273 10.93 6.65 6.12
N THR A 274 11.10 5.39 6.53
CA THR A 274 10.01 4.58 7.10
C THR A 274 9.44 5.23 8.36
N ALA A 275 10.30 5.66 9.28
CA ALA A 275 9.88 6.34 10.51
C ALA A 275 9.18 7.68 10.23
N GLN A 276 9.58 8.42 9.19
CA GLN A 276 8.91 9.64 8.74
C GLN A 276 7.52 9.32 8.17
N ALA A 277 7.43 8.36 7.24
CA ALA A 277 6.15 7.94 6.68
C ALA A 277 5.17 7.51 7.79
N LEU A 278 5.63 6.68 8.73
CA LEU A 278 4.83 6.23 9.88
C LEU A 278 4.41 7.36 10.83
N ARG A 279 5.16 8.47 10.89
CA ARG A 279 4.78 9.70 11.60
C ARG A 279 3.85 10.61 10.79
N GLY A 280 3.41 10.19 9.61
CA GLY A 280 2.55 10.97 8.72
C GLY A 280 3.31 12.10 8.01
N HIS A 281 4.63 11.98 7.90
CA HIS A 281 5.54 12.97 7.32
C HIS A 281 6.04 12.57 5.92
N GLY A 282 5.41 11.57 5.30
CA GLY A 282 5.67 11.21 3.90
C GLY A 282 5.27 12.33 2.93
N ILE A 283 5.81 12.28 1.72
CA ILE A 283 5.68 13.38 0.76
C ILE A 283 4.63 13.11 -0.32
N ASP A 284 4.38 11.85 -0.67
CA ASP A 284 3.61 11.49 -1.87
C ASP A 284 2.12 11.81 -1.73
N ARG A 285 1.51 11.49 -0.59
CA ARG A 285 0.10 11.89 -0.33
C ARG A 285 -0.04 13.40 -0.21
N HIS A 286 0.99 14.10 0.28
CA HIS A 286 0.96 15.55 0.39
C HIS A 286 1.07 16.24 -0.97
N LEU A 287 2.01 15.81 -1.82
CA LEU A 287 2.12 16.30 -3.20
C LEU A 287 0.83 16.05 -4.01
N LEU A 288 0.25 14.85 -3.88
CA LEU A 288 -1.04 14.55 -4.48
C LEU A 288 -2.14 15.49 -3.94
N GLY A 289 -2.19 15.68 -2.62
CA GLY A 289 -3.12 16.60 -1.98
C GLY A 289 -3.05 18.00 -2.56
N LEU A 290 -1.85 18.57 -2.68
CA LEU A 290 -1.63 19.91 -3.22
C LEU A 290 -2.10 20.00 -4.69
N LYS A 291 -1.83 18.96 -5.49
CA LYS A 291 -2.30 18.87 -6.88
C LYS A 291 -3.83 18.85 -6.96
N LEU A 292 -4.48 18.02 -6.13
CA LEU A 292 -5.94 17.90 -6.11
C LEU A 292 -6.61 19.15 -5.54
N GLN A 293 -6.01 19.80 -4.54
CA GLN A 293 -6.48 21.09 -4.00
C GLN A 293 -6.50 22.16 -5.09
N ALA A 294 -5.49 22.23 -5.95
CA ALA A 294 -5.47 23.17 -7.07
C ALA A 294 -6.62 22.92 -8.06
N ILE A 295 -6.94 21.65 -8.33
CA ILE A 295 -8.06 21.25 -9.19
C ILE A 295 -9.40 21.64 -8.54
N GLU A 296 -9.59 21.33 -7.25
CA GLU A 296 -10.80 21.68 -6.50
C GLU A 296 -11.03 23.21 -6.46
N GLU A 297 -9.96 24.01 -6.39
CA GLU A 297 -10.02 25.48 -6.44
C GLU A 297 -10.18 26.05 -7.86
N GLY A 298 -10.24 25.21 -8.89
CA GLY A 298 -10.36 25.65 -10.29
C GLY A 298 -9.12 26.35 -10.85
N LEU A 299 -7.96 26.12 -10.23
CA LEU A 299 -6.68 26.69 -10.64
C LEU A 299 -6.06 25.85 -11.76
N SER A 300 -5.14 26.46 -12.51
CA SER A 300 -4.28 25.70 -13.41
C SER A 300 -3.37 24.77 -12.61
N ILE A 301 -3.07 23.59 -13.18
CA ILE A 301 -2.17 22.63 -12.54
C ILE A 301 -0.81 23.31 -12.30
N PRO A 302 -0.30 23.34 -11.06
CA PRO A 302 1.00 23.93 -10.76
C PRO A 302 2.12 23.32 -11.62
N LYS A 303 3.04 24.16 -12.10
CA LYS A 303 4.14 23.76 -13.00
C LYS A 303 4.98 22.61 -12.45
N ILE A 304 5.18 22.53 -11.13
CA ILE A 304 5.91 21.44 -10.48
C ILE A 304 5.31 20.05 -10.77
N PHE A 305 4.00 19.96 -11.01
CA PHE A 305 3.30 18.70 -11.29
C PHE A 305 3.22 18.39 -12.79
N MET A 306 3.72 19.29 -13.64
CA MET A 306 3.89 19.12 -15.08
C MET A 306 5.37 18.96 -15.47
N ASP A 307 6.28 19.03 -14.49
CA ASP A 307 7.71 18.79 -14.67
C ASP A 307 7.98 17.35 -15.09
N THR A 308 8.91 17.15 -16.02
CA THR A 308 9.39 15.82 -16.42
C THR A 308 9.92 15.05 -15.21
N ALA A 309 10.58 15.72 -14.26
CA ALA A 309 11.04 15.09 -13.03
C ALA A 309 9.90 14.53 -12.18
N TYR A 310 8.75 15.21 -12.14
CA TYR A 310 7.57 14.73 -11.43
C TYR A 310 6.95 13.52 -12.14
N GLY A 311 6.93 13.55 -13.48
CA GLY A 311 6.55 12.40 -14.31
C GLY A 311 7.41 11.18 -14.00
N LEU A 312 8.74 11.31 -14.05
CA LEU A 312 9.69 10.26 -13.70
C LEU A 312 9.46 9.78 -12.25
N ALA A 313 9.42 10.70 -11.29
CA ALA A 313 9.30 10.37 -9.87
C ALA A 313 7.99 9.68 -9.48
N THR A 314 6.96 9.76 -10.31
CA THR A 314 5.66 9.10 -10.06
C THR A 314 5.39 7.92 -11.00
N HIS A 315 6.33 7.64 -11.91
CA HIS A 315 6.34 6.45 -12.77
C HIS A 315 7.04 5.29 -12.04
N TRP A 316 6.30 4.65 -11.13
CA TRP A 316 6.82 3.63 -10.21
C TRP A 316 7.21 2.32 -10.93
N LYS A 317 8.44 2.26 -11.46
CA LYS A 317 9.00 1.06 -12.09
C LYS A 317 9.13 -0.13 -11.14
N LEU A 318 9.35 0.12 -9.85
CA LEU A 318 9.29 -0.93 -8.82
C LEU A 318 8.31 -0.53 -7.72
N ARG A 319 7.28 -1.34 -7.52
CA ARG A 319 6.41 -1.23 -6.35
C ARG A 319 6.61 -2.44 -5.45
N THR A 320 6.84 -2.18 -4.18
CA THR A 320 7.03 -3.22 -3.18
C THR A 320 6.05 -3.07 -2.03
N GLY A 321 5.64 -4.21 -1.47
CA GLY A 321 4.64 -4.25 -0.41
C GLY A 321 4.90 -5.39 0.53
N GLN A 322 5.06 -5.06 1.80
CA GLN A 322 5.12 -6.08 2.83
C GLN A 322 3.71 -6.41 3.32
N VAL A 323 3.33 -7.68 3.25
CA VAL A 323 2.07 -8.20 3.80
C VAL A 323 2.44 -9.39 4.66
N PRO A 324 2.92 -9.14 5.88
CA PRO A 324 3.35 -10.23 6.69
C PRO A 324 2.14 -10.94 7.28
N THR A 325 2.17 -12.24 7.51
CA THR A 325 1.08 -12.98 8.15
C THR A 325 1.65 -14.16 8.95
N ASN A 326 0.94 -14.62 9.97
CA ASN A 326 1.32 -15.89 10.65
C ASN A 326 1.00 -17.13 9.80
N THR A 327 0.20 -16.95 8.75
CA THR A 327 -0.14 -18.03 7.81
C THR A 327 0.96 -18.12 6.75
N ASP A 328 1.31 -19.35 6.38
CA ASP A 328 2.27 -19.63 5.30
C ASP A 328 1.70 -19.26 3.92
N SER A 329 1.61 -17.95 3.66
CA SER A 329 0.84 -17.37 2.55
C SER A 329 1.56 -16.18 1.93
N VAL A 330 1.14 -15.81 0.72
CA VAL A 330 1.71 -14.64 0.03
C VAL A 330 0.63 -13.89 -0.72
N MET A 331 0.61 -12.57 -0.56
CA MET A 331 -0.21 -11.69 -1.39
C MET A 331 0.52 -11.40 -2.71
N CYS A 332 -0.22 -11.19 -3.79
CA CYS A 332 0.31 -10.71 -5.06
C CYS A 332 -0.59 -9.61 -5.65
N PHE A 333 0.01 -8.70 -6.40
CA PHE A 333 -0.66 -7.62 -7.12
C PHE A 333 0.17 -7.28 -8.36
N GLY A 334 -0.47 -6.76 -9.42
CA GLY A 334 0.21 -6.37 -10.64
C GLY A 334 1.07 -5.10 -10.51
N PRO A 335 1.99 -4.85 -11.47
CA PRO A 335 2.75 -3.61 -11.55
C PRO A 335 1.86 -2.36 -11.71
N LEU A 336 2.37 -1.19 -11.30
CA LEU A 336 1.66 0.09 -11.48
C LEU A 336 1.83 0.68 -12.90
N VAL A 337 2.89 0.28 -13.60
CA VAL A 337 3.23 0.76 -14.94
C VAL A 337 3.56 -0.43 -15.85
N PRO A 338 3.35 -0.33 -17.18
CA PRO A 338 3.59 -1.44 -18.11
C PRO A 338 5.02 -1.98 -18.12
N ASP A 339 6.00 -1.10 -17.89
CA ASP A 339 7.45 -1.33 -17.88
C ASP A 339 8.00 -1.49 -16.45
N GLY A 340 7.18 -2.00 -15.53
CA GLY A 340 7.53 -2.10 -14.12
C GLY A 340 7.29 -3.48 -13.53
N TYR A 341 7.68 -3.61 -12.26
CA TYR A 341 7.50 -4.78 -11.41
C TYR A 341 6.65 -4.46 -10.19
N ALA A 342 5.97 -5.48 -9.70
CA ALA A 342 5.46 -5.50 -8.33
C ALA A 342 6.03 -6.69 -7.56
N VAL A 343 6.58 -6.41 -6.38
CA VAL A 343 7.15 -7.42 -5.47
C VAL A 343 6.45 -7.35 -4.12
N CYS A 344 5.65 -8.37 -3.82
CA CYS A 344 5.01 -8.50 -2.51
C CYS A 344 5.72 -9.59 -1.71
N TYR A 345 5.86 -9.41 -0.40
CA TYR A 345 6.56 -10.37 0.44
C TYR A 345 5.96 -10.55 1.82
N ASN A 346 6.08 -11.80 2.31
CA ASN A 346 5.69 -12.23 3.65
C ASN A 346 6.88 -12.94 4.32
N PRO A 347 7.64 -12.24 5.17
CA PRO A 347 8.70 -12.85 5.98
C PRO A 347 8.13 -13.74 7.08
N GLN A 348 8.71 -14.92 7.19
CA GLN A 348 8.48 -15.89 8.25
C GLN A 348 9.73 -16.00 9.13
N ALA A 349 9.70 -16.87 10.13
CA ALA A 349 10.82 -17.03 11.06
C ALA A 349 12.10 -17.54 10.39
N ASP A 350 11.97 -18.42 9.38
CA ASP A 350 13.06 -19.15 8.74
C ASP A 350 13.10 -19.03 7.21
N HIS A 351 12.10 -18.38 6.60
CA HIS A 351 12.02 -18.16 5.17
C HIS A 351 11.22 -16.89 4.84
N VAL A 352 11.18 -16.50 3.56
CA VAL A 352 10.38 -15.38 3.09
C VAL A 352 9.65 -15.79 1.82
N HIS A 353 8.33 -15.60 1.79
CA HIS A 353 7.58 -15.72 0.54
C HIS A 353 7.70 -14.45 -0.28
N PHE A 354 7.97 -14.59 -1.57
CA PHE A 354 7.94 -13.51 -2.54
C PHE A 354 6.97 -13.82 -3.67
N ALA A 355 6.19 -12.81 -4.05
CA ALA A 355 5.42 -12.80 -5.29
C ALA A 355 5.94 -11.66 -6.17
N VAL A 356 6.52 -12.01 -7.32
CA VAL A 356 7.06 -11.08 -8.32
C VAL A 356 6.15 -11.09 -9.54
N THR A 357 5.72 -9.92 -9.98
CA THR A 357 4.91 -9.77 -11.20
C THR A 357 5.51 -8.71 -12.13
N ALA A 358 5.31 -8.93 -13.43
CA ALA A 358 5.69 -8.05 -14.53
C ALA A 358 4.68 -8.25 -15.69
N PHE A 359 4.62 -7.32 -16.64
CA PHE A 359 3.78 -7.49 -17.83
C PHE A 359 4.60 -7.96 -19.03
N ASN A 360 4.15 -9.04 -19.67
CA ASN A 360 4.82 -9.60 -20.87
C ASN A 360 4.85 -8.64 -22.07
N CYS A 361 4.06 -7.55 -22.06
CA CYS A 361 4.10 -6.55 -23.13
C CYS A 361 5.35 -5.66 -23.10
N CYS A 362 6.14 -5.71 -22.02
CA CYS A 362 7.41 -5.01 -21.93
C CYS A 362 8.56 -6.02 -22.00
N GLU A 363 9.30 -6.01 -23.10
CA GLU A 363 10.44 -6.92 -23.34
C GLU A 363 11.59 -6.72 -22.35
N GLU A 364 11.69 -5.52 -21.75
CA GLU A 364 12.71 -5.21 -20.74
C GLU A 364 12.39 -5.86 -19.39
N THR A 365 11.13 -6.21 -19.11
CA THR A 365 10.73 -6.78 -17.82
C THR A 365 10.53 -8.29 -17.86
N ASN A 366 11.09 -9.00 -16.86
CA ASN A 366 10.88 -10.44 -16.72
C ASN A 366 10.81 -10.83 -15.23
N ALA A 367 9.64 -11.32 -14.80
CA ALA A 367 9.40 -11.65 -13.40
C ALA A 367 10.28 -12.79 -12.87
N GLU A 368 10.64 -13.78 -13.71
CA GLU A 368 11.50 -14.89 -13.32
C GLU A 368 12.95 -14.42 -13.11
N THR A 369 13.47 -13.62 -14.04
CA THR A 369 14.80 -13.00 -13.91
C THR A 369 14.87 -12.15 -12.65
N MET A 370 13.87 -11.28 -12.41
CA MET A 370 13.80 -10.48 -11.19
C MET A 370 13.76 -11.34 -9.92
N ALA A 371 12.97 -12.42 -9.90
CA ALA A 371 12.91 -13.33 -8.75
C ALA A 371 14.24 -14.05 -8.49
N ARG A 372 14.95 -14.45 -9.55
CA ARG A 372 16.27 -15.08 -9.44
C ARG A 372 17.31 -14.10 -8.89
N THR A 373 17.39 -12.89 -9.45
CA THR A 373 18.31 -11.85 -9.00
C THR A 373 18.02 -11.41 -7.56
N LEU A 374 16.73 -11.33 -7.18
CA LEU A 374 16.32 -11.08 -5.81
C LEU A 374 16.88 -12.14 -4.86
N LYS A 375 16.71 -13.42 -5.18
CA LYS A 375 17.23 -14.53 -4.38
C LYS A 375 18.76 -14.48 -4.27
N GLU A 376 19.46 -14.34 -5.39
CA GLU A 376 20.93 -14.26 -5.42
C GLU A 376 21.45 -13.11 -4.57
N THR A 377 20.83 -11.93 -4.68
CA THR A 377 21.21 -10.77 -3.87
C THR A 377 20.97 -10.98 -2.38
N LEU A 378 19.87 -11.64 -1.98
CA LEU A 378 19.65 -11.98 -0.58
C LEU A 378 20.71 -12.95 -0.06
N CYS A 379 21.15 -13.92 -0.87
CA CYS A 379 22.27 -14.79 -0.53
C CYS A 379 23.58 -14.00 -0.39
N ASP A 380 23.90 -13.12 -1.35
CA ASP A 380 25.12 -12.29 -1.31
C ASP A 380 25.13 -11.38 -0.07
N LEU A 381 23.98 -10.80 0.29
CA LEU A 381 23.83 -10.01 1.51
C LEU A 381 23.97 -10.85 2.78
N GLN A 382 23.50 -12.09 2.77
CA GLN A 382 23.69 -13.01 3.88
C GLN A 382 25.17 -13.31 4.07
N GLU A 383 25.91 -13.64 3.00
CA GLU A 383 27.36 -13.84 3.04
C GLU A 383 28.10 -12.60 3.55
N LEU A 384 27.72 -11.42 3.04
CA LEU A 384 28.31 -10.14 3.44
C LEU A 384 28.14 -9.84 4.95
N LEU A 385 27.05 -10.31 5.55
CA LEU A 385 26.74 -10.08 6.97
C LEU A 385 27.28 -11.18 7.89
N GLN A 386 27.76 -12.30 7.35
CA GLN A 386 28.38 -13.34 8.17
C GLN A 386 29.69 -12.82 8.80
N PRO A 387 29.98 -13.15 10.08
CA PRO A 387 31.26 -12.81 10.68
C PRO A 387 32.40 -13.43 9.88
N THR A 388 33.41 -12.65 9.53
CA THR A 388 34.67 -13.19 9.00
C THR A 388 35.30 -14.06 10.09
N VAL A 389 35.48 -15.35 9.80
CA VAL A 389 36.14 -16.31 10.72
C VAL A 389 37.62 -15.98 10.88
#